data_AF-A0A1H4ESV5-F1
#
_entry.id   AF-A0A1H4ESV5-F1
#
_cell.length_a   1.000
_cell.length_b   1.000
_cell.length_c   1.000
_cell.angle_alpha   90.00
_cell.angle_beta   90.00
_cell.angle_gamma   90.00
#
_symmetry.space_group_name_H-M   'P 1'
#
loop_
_entity.id
_entity.type
_entity.pdbx_description
1 polymer ?
#
loop_
_entity_poly.entity_id
_entity_poly.type
_entity_poly.pdbx_seq_one_letter_code
_entity_poly.pdbx_strand_id
1 'polypeptide(L)'
;MADNLHEQEFGIFPNLTFIPIQMKFYKAFLCAAALIVPFACTVRNTQQTGLKEGISGQVTFAEGNMMPGPGQTGMKARGVQRKVYIYKVAAAADAEGQAPLFKAVRTKLVATVSTDTAGYYSCKLKPGRYSVLTGEENGQLFSSLSNDKGEISPAEVLPNEVLLYNILLNYKAAY
;
A
#
# COMPACT_ATOMS: atom_id res chain seq x y z
N MET A 1 -45.12 -43.39 12.67
CA MET A 1 -45.49 -44.78 12.37
C MET A 1 -46.77 -44.72 11.57
N ALA A 2 -46.79 -45.39 10.40
CA ALA A 2 -47.96 -45.65 9.54
C ALA A 2 -48.59 -44.38 8.90
N ASP A 3 -48.93 -44.29 7.61
CA ASP A 3 -49.10 -45.31 6.59
C ASP A 3 -48.91 -44.75 5.17
N ASN A 4 -48.66 -45.71 4.29
CA ASN A 4 -48.46 -45.67 2.85
C ASN A 4 -49.80 -45.53 2.09
N LEU A 5 -49.71 -45.58 0.75
CA LEU A 5 -50.75 -45.87 -0.27
C LEU A 5 -51.15 -44.67 -1.16
N HIS A 6 -50.77 -44.68 -2.46
CA HIS A 6 -51.51 -45.25 -3.61
C HIS A 6 -52.65 -44.29 -4.03
N GLU A 7 -52.74 -43.72 -5.24
CA GLU A 7 -52.96 -44.37 -6.55
C GLU A 7 -53.06 -43.32 -7.68
N GLN A 8 -52.60 -43.72 -8.88
CA GLN A 8 -53.22 -43.62 -10.24
C GLN A 8 -53.76 -42.25 -10.77
N GLU A 9 -53.63 -41.87 -12.04
CA GLU A 9 -54.16 -42.46 -13.29
C GLU A 9 -53.53 -41.67 -14.49
N PHE A 10 -52.93 -42.32 -15.50
CA PHE A 10 -53.49 -42.66 -16.84
C PHE A 10 -53.65 -41.54 -17.89
N GLY A 11 -53.23 -41.87 -19.12
CA GLY A 11 -53.49 -41.12 -20.37
C GLY A 11 -52.29 -41.17 -21.34
N ILE A 12 -51.95 -42.32 -21.93
CA ILE A 12 -52.36 -42.78 -23.27
C ILE A 12 -52.11 -41.77 -24.42
N PHE A 13 -51.16 -42.16 -25.28
CA PHE A 13 -50.77 -41.58 -26.58
C PHE A 13 -51.87 -41.73 -27.66
N PRO A 14 -51.87 -40.93 -28.74
CA PRO A 14 -51.15 -41.33 -29.97
C PRO A 14 -50.47 -40.14 -30.70
N ASN A 15 -49.22 -40.28 -31.14
CA ASN A 15 -48.80 -40.74 -32.48
C ASN A 15 -49.18 -39.78 -33.63
N LEU A 16 -48.21 -38.95 -34.04
CA LEU A 16 -48.16 -38.41 -35.40
C LEU A 16 -46.70 -38.42 -35.90
N THR A 17 -46.59 -38.86 -37.14
CA THR A 17 -45.44 -39.39 -37.86
C THR A 17 -44.46 -38.35 -38.39
N PHE A 18 -43.17 -38.71 -38.32
CA PHE A 18 -42.07 -38.49 -39.28
C PHE A 18 -42.07 -37.23 -40.17
N ILE A 19 -40.97 -36.45 -40.06
CA ILE A 19 -40.00 -36.16 -41.14
C ILE A 19 -38.67 -35.72 -40.49
N PRO A 20 -37.50 -36.28 -40.88
CA PRO A 20 -36.20 -35.83 -40.41
C PRO A 20 -35.65 -34.70 -41.30
N ILE A 21 -35.32 -33.55 -40.72
CA ILE A 21 -34.55 -32.50 -41.41
C ILE A 21 -33.26 -32.26 -40.63
N GLN A 22 -32.16 -32.55 -41.31
CA GLN A 22 -30.78 -32.39 -40.88
C GLN A 22 -30.46 -30.93 -40.54
N MET A 23 -30.48 -30.58 -39.25
CA MET A 23 -29.84 -29.36 -38.76
C MET A 23 -28.47 -29.71 -38.18
N LYS A 24 -27.44 -29.43 -38.96
CA LYS A 24 -26.03 -29.45 -38.52
C LYS A 24 -25.88 -28.42 -37.41
N PHE A 25 -25.83 -28.90 -36.17
CA PHE A 25 -25.56 -28.10 -34.99
C PHE A 25 -24.12 -27.58 -35.05
N TYR A 26 -24.04 -26.28 -35.32
CA TYR A 26 -23.19 -25.30 -34.66
C TYR A 26 -21.93 -25.80 -33.94
N LYS A 27 -20.80 -25.32 -34.48
CA LYS A 27 -19.63 -24.83 -33.74
C LYS A 27 -18.88 -25.89 -32.95
N ALA A 28 -18.17 -26.70 -33.72
CA ALA A 28 -17.02 -27.45 -33.26
C ALA A 28 -15.84 -26.51 -32.94
N PHE A 29 -15.16 -26.87 -31.85
CA PHE A 29 -13.76 -26.59 -31.53
C PHE A 29 -13.40 -25.19 -31.01
N LEU A 30 -13.56 -25.09 -29.69
CA LEU A 30 -12.73 -24.34 -28.76
C LEU A 30 -11.31 -24.06 -29.29
N CYS A 31 -11.05 -22.79 -29.59
CA CYS A 31 -9.70 -22.27 -29.73
C CYS A 31 -8.97 -22.39 -28.39
N ALA A 32 -8.04 -23.35 -28.31
CA ALA A 32 -6.95 -23.31 -27.37
C ALA A 32 -6.09 -22.08 -27.69
N ALA A 33 -6.25 -21.01 -26.93
CA ALA A 33 -5.30 -19.91 -26.86
C ALA A 33 -4.97 -19.69 -25.38
N ALA A 34 -3.75 -20.08 -25.02
CA ALA A 34 -3.17 -19.95 -23.70
C ALA A 34 -3.23 -18.48 -23.23
N LEU A 35 -4.10 -18.20 -22.26
CA LEU A 35 -4.07 -16.96 -21.49
C LEU A 35 -3.06 -17.13 -20.34
N ILE A 36 -1.78 -17.12 -20.70
CA ILE A 36 -0.71 -16.86 -19.75
C ILE A 36 -0.84 -15.38 -19.39
N VAL A 37 -1.43 -15.07 -18.25
CA VAL A 37 -1.41 -13.72 -17.68
C VAL A 37 -0.05 -13.58 -17.00
N PRO A 38 0.93 -12.85 -17.56
CA PRO A 38 2.11 -12.53 -16.79
C PRO A 38 1.66 -11.62 -15.64
N PHE A 39 1.82 -12.09 -14.40
CA PHE A 39 1.90 -11.24 -13.23
C PHE A 39 3.12 -10.34 -13.41
N ALA A 40 2.99 -9.31 -14.24
CA ALA A 40 3.91 -8.20 -14.24
C ALA A 40 3.73 -7.53 -12.88
N CYS A 41 4.67 -7.76 -11.97
CA CYS A 41 4.96 -6.82 -10.90
C CYS A 41 5.22 -5.47 -11.57
N THR A 42 4.17 -4.68 -11.73
CA THR A 42 4.31 -3.28 -12.07
C THR A 42 4.98 -2.63 -10.87
N VAL A 43 6.30 -2.50 -10.94
CA VAL A 43 7.03 -1.51 -10.14
C VAL A 43 6.35 -0.19 -10.47
N ARG A 44 5.49 0.28 -9.57
CA ARG A 44 4.76 1.53 -9.75
C ARG A 44 5.77 2.66 -9.62
N ASN A 45 6.39 3.06 -10.72
CA ASN A 45 7.02 4.37 -10.83
C ASN A 45 5.95 5.41 -11.17
N THR A 46 4.96 5.53 -10.29
CA THR A 46 3.98 6.62 -10.35
C THR A 46 4.45 7.65 -9.34
N GLN A 47 5.00 8.77 -9.82
CA GLN A 47 5.33 10.05 -9.13
C GLN A 47 6.74 10.62 -9.41
N GLN A 48 7.50 10.12 -10.41
CA GLN A 48 8.83 10.70 -10.73
C GLN A 48 8.94 11.47 -12.05
N THR A 49 7.91 11.51 -12.90
CA THR A 49 7.98 12.24 -14.17
C THR A 49 8.00 13.75 -13.93
N GLY A 50 9.20 14.35 -13.86
CA GLY A 50 9.42 15.80 -13.86
C GLY A 50 10.02 16.40 -12.58
N LEU A 51 10.29 15.60 -11.54
CA LEU A 51 10.95 16.10 -10.33
C LEU A 51 12.46 16.21 -10.55
N LYS A 52 12.98 17.43 -10.71
CA LYS A 52 14.41 17.68 -10.89
C LYS A 52 15.19 17.77 -9.59
N GLU A 53 14.53 18.20 -8.51
CA GLU A 53 15.11 18.31 -7.17
C GLU A 53 14.00 18.17 -6.12
N GLY A 54 14.32 17.54 -4.99
CA GLY A 54 13.39 17.38 -3.88
C GLY A 54 13.60 16.11 -3.08
N ILE A 55 12.50 15.56 -2.57
CA ILE A 55 12.48 14.34 -1.78
C ILE A 55 11.36 13.42 -2.26
N SER A 56 11.63 12.13 -2.31
CA SER A 56 10.66 11.09 -2.62
C SER A 56 10.88 9.89 -1.72
N GLY A 57 9.85 9.10 -1.49
CA GLY A 57 10.00 7.87 -0.72
C GLY A 57 8.68 7.16 -0.48
N GLN A 58 8.74 6.18 0.41
CA GLN A 58 7.60 5.41 0.85
C GLN A 58 7.49 5.43 2.38
N VAL A 59 6.28 5.64 2.89
CA VAL A 59 5.92 5.45 4.29
C VAL A 59 5.31 4.06 4.45
N THR A 60 5.94 3.25 5.30
CA THR A 60 5.49 1.90 5.64
C THR A 60 5.22 1.79 7.12
N PHE A 61 4.30 0.91 7.50
CA PHE A 61 3.92 0.67 8.89
C PHE A 61 4.11 -0.80 9.23
N ALA A 62 4.95 -1.05 10.23
CA ALA A 62 5.11 -2.33 10.90
C ALA A 62 4.34 -2.32 12.22
N GLU A 63 3.49 -3.32 12.41
CA GLU A 63 2.70 -3.50 13.62
C GLU A 63 2.59 -4.99 13.95
N GLY A 64 2.62 -5.33 15.24
CA GLY A 64 2.58 -6.72 15.70
C GLY A 64 3.93 -7.43 15.66
N ASN A 65 3.91 -8.76 15.62
CA ASN A 65 5.12 -9.59 15.67
C ASN A 65 5.82 -9.66 14.31
N MET A 66 6.97 -8.99 14.22
CA MET A 66 7.82 -8.94 13.03
C MET A 66 8.92 -10.00 13.03
N MET A 67 9.05 -10.82 14.09
CA MET A 67 10.09 -11.83 14.19
C MET A 67 9.85 -13.00 13.22
N PRO A 68 10.85 -13.39 12.42
CA PRO A 68 10.81 -14.66 11.73
C PRO A 68 10.98 -15.82 12.73
N GLY A 69 10.29 -16.93 12.48
CA GLY A 69 10.41 -18.17 13.24
C GLY A 69 10.80 -19.35 12.34
N PRO A 70 11.21 -20.50 12.91
CA PRO A 70 11.43 -21.71 12.12
C PRO A 70 10.18 -22.06 11.28
N GLY A 71 10.32 -22.03 9.95
CA GLY A 71 9.21 -22.29 9.03
C GLY A 71 8.17 -21.17 8.90
N GLN A 72 8.37 -20.01 9.53
CA GLN A 72 7.45 -18.86 9.45
C GLN A 72 8.19 -17.59 9.06
N THR A 73 7.72 -16.92 8.01
CA THR A 73 8.15 -15.56 7.70
C THR A 73 7.46 -14.59 8.65
N GLY A 74 8.22 -13.68 9.27
CA GLY A 74 7.65 -12.58 10.05
C GLY A 74 6.67 -11.73 9.21
N MET A 75 5.83 -10.96 9.89
CA MET A 75 4.94 -10.01 9.22
C MET A 75 5.76 -9.00 8.39
N LYS A 76 5.16 -8.46 7.32
CA LYS A 76 5.80 -7.44 6.47
C LYS A 76 5.16 -6.08 6.74
N ALA A 77 6.00 -5.04 6.75
CA ALA A 77 5.50 -3.67 6.82
C ALA A 77 4.66 -3.36 5.58
N ARG A 78 3.54 -2.65 5.77
CA ARG A 78 2.61 -2.27 4.69
C ARG A 78 2.71 -0.78 4.39
N GLY A 79 2.56 -0.42 3.12
CA GLY A 79 2.38 0.98 2.72
C GLY A 79 1.18 1.60 3.42
N VAL A 80 1.28 2.88 3.81
CA VAL A 80 0.21 3.55 4.57
C VAL A 80 0.01 5.00 4.13
N GLN A 81 -1.25 5.43 4.11
CA GLN A 81 -1.63 6.83 3.90
C GLN A 81 -1.34 7.67 5.15
N ARG A 82 -0.46 8.64 5.02
CA ARG A 82 -0.03 9.57 6.08
C ARG A 82 0.23 10.95 5.45
N LYS A 83 0.16 11.98 6.28
CA LYS A 83 0.75 13.28 5.94
C LYS A 83 2.22 13.25 6.32
N VAL A 84 3.09 13.60 5.39
CA VAL A 84 4.52 13.85 5.61
C VAL A 84 4.70 15.35 5.78
N TYR A 85 5.22 15.75 6.93
CA TYR A 85 5.53 17.13 7.29
C TYR A 85 7.02 17.36 7.14
N ILE A 86 7.37 18.39 6.37
CA ILE A 86 8.74 18.73 6.04
C ILE A 86 9.03 20.07 6.66
N TYR A 87 9.81 20.06 7.74
CA TYR A 87 10.24 21.25 8.44
C TYR A 87 11.65 21.65 8.02
N LYS A 88 12.04 22.91 8.27
CA LYS A 88 13.46 23.23 8.40
C LYS A 88 14.07 22.33 9.48
N VAL A 89 15.33 21.94 9.28
CA VAL A 89 16.02 21.02 10.18
C VAL A 89 15.80 21.43 11.65
N ALA A 90 15.36 20.46 12.44
CA ALA A 90 15.01 20.60 13.84
C ALA A 90 15.87 19.66 14.68
N ALA A 91 16.28 20.14 15.85
CA ALA A 91 16.83 19.31 16.91
C ALA A 91 15.71 18.79 17.82
N ALA A 92 16.02 17.77 18.64
CA ALA A 92 15.08 17.30 19.66
C ALA A 92 14.62 18.43 20.61
N ALA A 93 15.48 19.42 20.87
CA ALA A 93 15.14 20.59 21.69
C ALA A 93 14.11 21.53 21.04
N ASP A 94 13.95 21.48 19.71
CA ASP A 94 12.94 22.26 18.99
C ASP A 94 11.57 21.55 18.95
N ALA A 95 11.48 20.35 19.50
CA ALA A 95 10.27 19.53 19.50
C ALA A 95 9.67 19.41 20.91
N GLU A 96 8.35 19.33 20.96
CA GLU A 96 7.60 19.08 22.20
C GLU A 96 7.24 17.60 22.29
N GLY A 97 7.56 16.96 23.41
CA GLY A 97 7.36 15.52 23.58
C GLY A 97 8.68 14.76 23.61
N GLN A 98 8.63 13.45 23.32
CA GLN A 98 9.80 12.57 23.36
C GLN A 98 9.79 11.64 22.16
N ALA A 99 10.97 11.29 21.67
CA ALA A 99 11.07 10.35 20.57
C ALA A 99 10.41 9.00 20.94
N PRO A 100 9.77 8.31 19.97
CA PRO A 100 9.68 8.69 18.56
C PRO A 100 8.44 9.56 18.22
N LEU A 101 7.60 9.92 19.21
CA LEU A 101 6.33 10.63 18.99
C LEU A 101 6.33 12.01 19.66
N PHE A 102 6.32 13.05 18.83
CA PHE A 102 6.30 14.44 19.24
C PHE A 102 4.90 15.04 19.11
N LYS A 103 4.56 15.99 19.97
CA LYS A 103 3.31 16.76 19.91
C LYS A 103 3.40 17.92 18.93
N ALA A 104 4.57 18.54 18.82
CA ALA A 104 4.81 19.68 17.94
C ALA A 104 6.31 19.81 17.59
N VAL A 105 6.60 20.47 16.48
CA VAL A 105 7.96 20.90 16.08
C VAL A 105 7.91 22.40 15.82
N ARG A 106 8.84 23.15 16.42
CA ARG A 106 8.80 24.62 16.45
C ARG A 106 9.58 25.28 15.32
N THR A 107 10.32 24.52 14.53
CA THR A 107 10.98 25.06 13.32
C THR A 107 9.95 25.32 12.22
N LYS A 108 10.36 26.06 11.18
CA LYS A 108 9.46 26.45 10.09
C LYS A 108 8.97 25.22 9.31
N LEU A 109 7.65 25.03 9.22
CA LEU A 109 7.04 24.09 8.26
C LEU A 109 7.25 24.61 6.84
N VAL A 110 7.91 23.80 6.00
CA VAL A 110 8.25 24.13 4.61
C VAL A 110 7.22 23.55 3.65
N ALA A 111 6.80 22.31 3.87
CA ALA A 111 5.83 21.63 3.03
C ALA A 111 5.06 20.56 3.80
N THR A 112 3.91 20.18 3.26
CA THR A 112 3.15 19.00 3.70
C THR A 112 2.68 18.26 2.45
N VAL A 113 2.88 16.95 2.43
CA VAL A 113 2.46 16.08 1.32
C VAL A 113 1.76 14.85 1.86
N SER A 114 0.71 14.40 1.21
CA SER A 114 0.03 13.14 1.56
C SER A 114 0.64 11.99 0.75
N THR A 115 0.85 10.85 1.41
CA THR A 115 1.21 9.62 0.70
C THR A 115 -0.01 9.01 0.00
N ASP A 116 0.23 8.24 -1.06
CA ASP A 116 -0.81 7.46 -1.74
C ASP A 116 -1.22 6.21 -0.95
N THR A 117 -2.16 5.41 -1.50
CA THR A 117 -2.63 4.15 -0.88
C THR A 117 -1.53 3.11 -0.65
N ALA A 118 -0.43 3.18 -1.39
CA ALA A 118 0.73 2.32 -1.24
C ALA A 118 1.84 2.98 -0.40
N GLY A 119 1.60 4.17 0.14
CA GLY A 119 2.53 4.90 1.00
C GLY A 119 3.55 5.75 0.27
N TYR A 120 3.51 5.87 -1.07
CA TYR A 120 4.48 6.67 -1.81
C TYR A 120 4.19 8.17 -1.73
N TYR A 121 5.25 8.97 -1.68
CA TYR A 121 5.18 10.43 -1.74
C TYR A 121 6.36 11.01 -2.53
N SER A 122 6.13 12.20 -3.07
CA SER A 122 7.14 13.04 -3.73
C SER A 122 6.86 14.51 -3.40
N CYS A 123 7.89 15.29 -3.12
CA CYS A 123 7.78 16.72 -2.84
C CYS A 123 8.96 17.48 -3.45
N LYS A 124 8.67 18.50 -4.26
CA LYS A 124 9.67 19.42 -4.76
C LYS A 124 10.19 20.28 -3.62
N LEU A 125 11.49 20.23 -3.39
CA LEU A 125 12.17 21.05 -2.38
C LEU A 125 13.41 21.66 -3.01
N LYS A 126 13.70 22.89 -2.60
CA LYS A 126 14.98 23.53 -2.90
C LYS A 126 16.09 22.81 -2.12
N PRO A 127 17.35 22.93 -2.56
CA PRO A 127 18.48 22.41 -1.81
C PRO A 127 18.53 22.97 -0.38
N GLY A 128 18.88 22.11 0.56
CA GLY A 128 18.95 22.45 1.98
C GLY A 128 18.66 21.28 2.92
N ARG A 129 18.69 21.59 4.22
CA ARG A 129 18.50 20.62 5.31
C ARG A 129 17.12 20.75 5.93
N TYR A 130 16.50 19.60 6.17
CA TYR A 130 15.12 19.45 6.60
C TYR A 130 14.99 18.39 7.69
N SER A 131 13.88 18.43 8.42
CA SER A 131 13.40 17.33 9.26
C SER A 131 12.10 16.80 8.67
N VAL A 132 12.04 15.48 8.45
CA VAL A 132 10.94 14.81 7.76
C VAL A 132 10.20 13.89 8.72
N LEU A 133 8.98 14.28 9.10
CA LEU A 133 8.16 13.57 10.08
C LEU A 133 6.82 13.15 9.47
N THR A 134 6.19 12.10 9.99
CA THR A 134 4.83 11.71 9.59
C THR A 134 3.83 12.12 10.66
N GLY A 135 2.65 12.60 10.26
CA GLY A 135 1.54 12.80 11.18
C GLY A 135 0.74 11.53 11.38
N GLU A 136 0.54 11.18 12.64
CA GLU A 136 -0.25 10.02 13.06
C GLU A 136 -1.70 10.42 13.34
N GLU A 137 -2.59 9.42 13.37
CA GLU A 137 -4.05 9.60 13.51
C GLU A 137 -4.45 10.30 14.82
N ASN A 138 -3.61 10.21 15.85
CA ASN A 138 -3.81 10.87 17.15
C ASN A 138 -3.25 12.32 17.19
N GLY A 139 -2.82 12.87 16.05
CA GLY A 139 -2.28 14.22 15.92
C GLY A 139 -0.81 14.38 16.31
N GLN A 140 -0.12 13.30 16.70
CA GLN A 140 1.32 13.33 16.98
C GLN A 140 2.14 13.25 15.69
N LEU A 141 3.40 13.67 15.78
CA LEU A 141 4.41 13.61 14.72
C LEU A 141 5.42 12.51 15.05
N PHE A 142 5.53 11.51 14.17
CA PHE A 142 6.53 10.46 14.29
C PHE A 142 7.85 10.85 13.64
N SER A 143 8.95 10.54 14.32
CA SER A 143 10.32 10.61 13.81
C SER A 143 10.94 9.21 13.81
N SER A 144 11.49 8.80 12.68
CA SER A 144 12.11 7.49 12.50
C SER A 144 13.48 7.35 13.16
N LEU A 145 14.29 8.42 13.17
CA LEU A 145 15.71 8.37 13.51
C LEU A 145 16.18 9.73 14.03
N SER A 146 17.22 9.73 14.86
CA SER A 146 18.04 10.91 15.19
C SER A 146 19.49 10.67 14.77
N ASN A 147 20.24 11.74 14.51
CA ASN A 147 21.68 11.63 14.24
C ASN A 147 22.52 12.04 15.47
N ASP A 148 23.85 11.93 15.35
CA ASP A 148 24.80 12.29 16.42
C ASP A 148 24.78 13.77 16.80
N LYS A 149 24.14 14.62 15.99
CA LYS A 149 23.94 16.06 16.26
C LYS A 149 22.63 16.35 16.99
N GLY A 150 21.85 15.31 17.32
CA GLY A 150 20.55 15.45 17.97
C GLY A 150 19.43 15.99 17.06
N GLU A 151 19.66 16.01 15.75
CA GLU A 151 18.63 16.39 14.77
C GLU A 151 17.63 15.25 14.59
N ILE A 152 16.35 15.60 14.53
CA ILE A 152 15.25 14.63 14.38
C ILE A 152 14.93 14.42 12.89
N SER A 153 14.89 13.15 12.47
CA SER A 153 14.69 12.68 11.10
C SER A 153 15.30 13.61 10.04
N PRO A 154 16.62 13.87 10.09
CA PRO A 154 17.27 14.82 9.20
C PRO A 154 17.28 14.30 7.76
N ALA A 155 17.13 15.21 6.81
CA ALA A 155 17.20 14.97 5.38
C ALA A 155 17.93 16.14 4.70
N GLU A 156 18.82 15.84 3.75
CA GLU A 156 19.56 16.84 2.98
C GLU A 156 19.26 16.68 1.49
N VAL A 157 18.69 17.73 0.90
CA VAL A 157 18.42 17.78 -0.54
C VAL A 157 19.55 18.55 -1.20
N LEU A 158 20.21 17.91 -2.17
CA LEU A 158 21.28 18.53 -2.94
C LEU A 158 20.75 19.16 -4.24
N PRO A 159 21.47 20.13 -4.83
CA PRO A 159 21.09 20.73 -6.11
C PRO A 159 20.91 19.69 -7.22
N ASN A 160 19.78 19.78 -7.92
CA ASN A 160 19.42 18.86 -9.02
C ASN A 160 19.34 17.38 -8.61
N GLU A 161 19.04 17.10 -7.34
CA GLU A 161 18.91 15.74 -6.82
C GLU A 161 17.55 15.52 -6.15
N VAL A 162 16.98 14.34 -6.36
CA VAL A 162 15.84 13.85 -5.59
C VAL A 162 16.33 12.86 -4.56
N LEU A 163 16.30 13.27 -3.29
CA LEU A 163 16.65 12.42 -2.17
C LEU A 163 15.61 11.29 -2.00
N LEU A 164 16.06 10.04 -1.96
CA LEU A 164 15.21 8.91 -1.58
C LEU A 164 15.17 8.77 -0.05
N TYR A 165 14.01 8.96 0.56
CA TYR A 165 13.82 8.97 2.00
C TYR A 165 12.62 8.10 2.43
N ASN A 166 12.89 6.82 2.71
CA ASN A 166 11.85 5.89 3.16
C ASN A 166 11.65 6.00 4.67
N ILE A 167 10.40 5.94 5.12
CA ILE A 167 10.01 6.06 6.52
C ILE A 167 9.36 4.76 6.94
N LEU A 168 9.93 4.10 7.95
CA LEU A 168 9.33 2.96 8.61
C LEU A 168 8.75 3.40 9.94
N LEU A 169 7.42 3.40 10.03
CA LEU A 169 6.68 3.52 11.27
C LEU A 169 6.75 2.15 11.96
N ASN A 170 7.47 2.04 13.06
CA ASN A 170 7.66 0.78 13.80
C ASN A 170 7.37 0.90 15.30
N TYR A 171 6.79 2.02 15.74
CA TYR A 171 6.47 2.26 17.16
C TYR A 171 5.38 1.32 17.72
N LYS A 172 4.76 0.48 16.87
CA LYS A 172 3.85 -0.62 17.27
C LYS A 172 4.35 -2.00 16.86
N ALA A 173 5.59 -2.12 16.41
CA ALA A 173 6.20 -3.38 16.03
C ALA A 173 6.90 -4.03 17.24
N ALA A 174 6.82 -5.35 17.31
CA ALA A 174 7.66 -6.18 18.17
C ALA A 174 8.64 -6.96 17.26
N TYR A 175 9.93 -6.84 17.54
CA TYR A 175 11.00 -7.58 16.90
C TYR A 175 11.71 -8.46 17.94
#